data_AF-A0A397S7N1-F1
#
_entry.id   AF-A0A397S7N1-F1
#
_cell.length_a   1.000
_cell.length_b   1.000
_cell.length_c   1.000
_cell.angle_alpha   90.00
_cell.angle_beta   90.00
_cell.angle_gamma   90.00
#
_symmetry.space_group_name_H-M   'P 1'
#
loop_
_entity.id
_entity.type
_entity.pdbx_description
1 polymer ?
#
loop_
_entity_poly.entity_id
_entity_poly.type
_entity_poly.pdbx_seq_one_letter_code
_entity_poly.pdbx_strand_id
1 'polypeptide(L)' 'MLQKMILRLIYQSTSDGFNNLSFHTHCVNKGATIWIAQIKNSTQLIGGYNPLDWSGSGPKVLYLV' A
#
# COMPACT_ATOMS: atom_id res chain seq x y z
N MET A 1 1.57 20.51 -16.38
CA MET A 1 0.40 19.68 -16.75
C MET A 1 0.16 18.73 -15.58
N LEU A 2 -0.97 18.84 -14.87
CA LEU A 2 -1.30 17.94 -13.75
C LEU A 2 -1.96 16.68 -14.31
N GLN A 3 -1.37 15.51 -14.02
CA GLN A 3 -1.95 14.24 -14.40
C GLN A 3 -3.00 13.86 -13.35
N LYS A 4 -4.25 13.62 -13.79
CA LYS A 4 -5.31 13.15 -12.90
C LYS A 4 -5.02 11.70 -12.50
N MET A 5 -4.78 11.48 -11.21
CA MET A 5 -4.59 10.14 -10.66
C MET A 5 -5.94 9.60 -10.15
N ILE A 6 -6.33 8.42 -10.61
CA ILE A 6 -7.51 7.71 -10.11
C ILE A 6 -7.01 6.59 -9.20
N LEU A 7 -7.37 6.66 -7.91
CA LEU A 7 -7.04 5.61 -6.94
C LEU A 7 -8.12 4.52 -6.96
N ARG A 8 -7.66 3.27 -6.90
CA ARG A 8 -8.52 2.09 -6.72
C ARG A 8 -8.04 1.35 -5.47
N LEU A 9 -8.95 1.03 -4.56
CA LEU A 9 -8.65 0.16 -3.44
C LEU A 9 -8.35 -1.25 -3.97
N ILE A 10 -7.15 -1.76 -3.66
CA ILE A 10 -6.72 -3.10 -4.07
C ILE A 10 -6.61 -4.07 -2.90
N TYR A 11 -6.50 -3.56 -1.66
CA TYR A 11 -6.35 -4.37 -0.45
C TYR A 11 -6.86 -3.58 0.77
N GLN A 12 -7.66 -4.24 1.62
CA GLN A 12 -8.05 -3.76 2.94
C GLN A 12 -8.01 -4.92 3.93
N SER A 13 -7.18 -4.80 4.96
CA SER A 13 -6.93 -5.90 5.92
C SER A 13 -8.16 -6.41 6.66
N THR A 14 -9.19 -5.57 6.87
CA THR A 14 -10.45 -5.97 7.51
C THR A 14 -11.32 -6.87 6.62
N SER A 15 -11.25 -6.69 5.30
CA SER A 15 -12.07 -7.39 4.32
C SER A 15 -11.32 -8.57 3.69
N ASP A 16 -10.04 -8.38 3.38
CA ASP A 16 -9.21 -9.33 2.63
C ASP A 16 -8.31 -10.19 3.53
N GLY A 17 -8.31 -9.91 4.84
CA GLY A 17 -7.52 -10.60 5.85
C GLY A 17 -6.18 -9.93 6.17
N PHE A 18 -5.83 -9.88 7.45
CA PHE A 18 -4.59 -9.29 7.96
C PHE A 18 -3.45 -10.32 8.04
N ASN A 19 -2.98 -10.78 6.88
CA ASN A 19 -1.85 -11.70 6.80
C ASN A 19 -1.02 -11.46 5.52
N ASN A 20 0.19 -12.01 5.52
CA ASN A 20 1.18 -11.83 4.45
C ASN A 20 0.69 -12.39 3.09
N LEU A 21 -0.01 -13.52 3.10
CA LEU A 21 -0.54 -14.14 1.88
C LEU A 21 -1.62 -13.28 1.23
N SER A 22 -2.57 -12.78 2.02
CA SER A 22 -3.60 -11.84 1.56
C SER A 22 -2.97 -10.58 0.97
N PHE A 23 -1.97 -10.00 1.64
CA PHE A 23 -1.28 -8.82 1.12
C PHE A 23 -0.61 -9.09 -0.23
N HIS A 24 0.19 -10.16 -0.35
CA HIS A 24 0.89 -10.46 -1.61
C HIS A 24 -0.06 -10.74 -2.76
N THR A 25 -1.16 -11.45 -2.49
CA THR A 25 -2.19 -11.77 -3.49
C THR A 25 -2.75 -10.50 -4.14
N HIS A 26 -2.89 -9.44 -3.35
CA HIS A 26 -3.50 -8.19 -3.79
C HIS A 26 -2.50 -7.12 -4.25
N CYS A 27 -1.29 -7.07 -3.68
CA CYS A 27 -0.37 -5.94 -3.83
C CYS A 27 0.87 -6.23 -4.69
N VAL A 28 1.24 -7.49 -4.93
CA VAL A 28 2.38 -7.83 -5.79
C VAL A 28 2.00 -7.65 -7.28
N ASN A 29 2.96 -7.19 -8.08
CA ASN A 29 2.81 -6.88 -9.51
C ASN A 29 1.71 -5.85 -9.81
N LYS A 30 1.45 -4.91 -8.91
CA LYS A 30 0.49 -3.81 -9.09
C LYS A 30 1.14 -2.48 -9.46
N GLY A 31 2.48 -2.42 -9.40
CA GLY A 31 3.22 -1.18 -9.61
C GLY A 31 3.03 -0.23 -8.44
N ALA A 32 2.99 1.07 -8.73
CA ALA A 32 2.98 2.09 -7.70
C ALA A 32 1.72 2.06 -6.83
N THR A 33 1.89 2.14 -5.51
CA THR A 33 0.77 2.08 -4.54
C THR A 33 0.90 3.16 -3.47
N ILE A 34 -0.25 3.63 -2.98
CA ILE A 34 -0.33 4.35 -1.71
C ILE A 34 -0.82 3.34 -0.66
N TRP A 35 -0.17 3.31 0.50
CA TRP A 35 -0.62 2.52 1.64
C TRP A 35 -0.95 3.43 2.82
N ILE A 36 -1.94 3.02 3.60
CA ILE A 36 -2.43 3.74 4.78
C ILE A 36 -2.69 2.71 5.87
N ALA A 37 -2.20 2.97 7.08
CA ALA A 37 -2.46 2.16 8.26
C ALA A 37 -2.88 3.03 9.44
N GLN A 38 -3.79 2.53 10.27
CA GLN A 38 -4.15 3.14 11.55
C GLN A 38 -3.35 2.49 12.67
N ILE A 39 -2.77 3.31 13.55
CA ILE A 39 -2.10 2.79 14.75
C ILE A 39 -3.17 2.27 15.71
N LYS A 40 -2.97 1.05 16.22
CA LYS A 40 -3.91 0.41 17.16
C LYS A 40 -4.13 1.30 18.39
N ASN A 41 -5.39 1.44 18.82
CA ASN A 41 -5.81 2.28 19.94
C ASN A 41 -5.47 3.78 19.75
N SER A 42 -5.39 4.25 18.51
CA SER A 42 -5.13 5.65 18.17
C SER A 42 -5.99 6.09 16.98
N THR A 43 -6.19 7.40 16.84
CA THR A 43 -6.74 8.02 15.63
C THR A 43 -5.67 8.34 14.59
N GLN A 44 -4.39 8.13 14.92
CA GLN A 44 -3.27 8.42 14.04
C GLN A 44 -3.23 7.45 12.85
N LEU A 45 -3.17 8.04 11.66
CA LEU A 45 -2.88 7.36 10.41
C LEU A 45 -1.41 7.57 10.05
N ILE A 46 -0.78 6.52 9.56
CA ILE A 46 0.53 6.57 8.91
C ILE A 46 0.37 6.01 7.50
N GLY A 47 1.27 6.40 6.60
CA GLY A 47 1.22 5.84 5.26
C GLY A 47 2.44 6.18 4.44
N GLY A 48 2.30 5.94 3.15
CA GLY A 48 3.33 6.32 2.21
C GLY A 48 3.02 5.94 0.78
N TYR A 49 3.84 6.47 -0.10
CA TYR A 49 3.85 6.15 -1.51
C TYR A 49 5.03 5.24 -1.83
N ASN A 50 4.73 4.09 -2.43
CA ASN A 50 5.71 3.22 -3.08
C ASN A 50 5.60 3.46 -4.59
N PRO A 51 6.59 4.09 -5.27
CA PRO A 51 6.59 4.25 -6.72
C PRO A 51 6.89 2.94 -7.46
N LEU A 52 7.37 1.93 -6.75
CA LEU A 52 7.75 0.62 -7.28
C LEU A 52 6.73 -0.45 -6.86
N ASP A 53 7.03 -1.69 -7.18
CA ASP A 53 6.21 -2.85 -6.85
C ASP A 53 6.52 -3.46 -5.47
N TRP A 54 5.65 -4.34 -4.97
CA TRP A 54 5.84 -5.09 -3.72
C TRP A 54 6.52 -6.46 -3.89
N SER A 55 6.82 -6.91 -5.11
CA SER A 55 7.66 -8.09 -5.37
C SER A 55 9.00 -7.97 -4.65
N GLY A 56 9.34 -8.93 -3.79
CA GLY A 56 10.42 -8.84 -2.78
C GLY A 56 11.85 -8.70 -3.31
N SER A 57 12.05 -8.33 -4.57
CA SER A 57 13.36 -8.10 -5.19
C SER A 57 13.61 -6.60 -5.44
N GLY A 58 14.77 -6.12 -5.03
CA GLY A 58 15.29 -4.79 -5.36
C GLY A 58 15.03 -3.68 -4.33
N PRO A 59 15.65 -2.49 -4.54
CA PRO A 59 15.53 -1.35 -3.63
C PRO A 59 14.07 -0.92 -3.49
N LYS A 60 13.59 -0.80 -2.26
CA LYS A 60 12.28 -0.22 -1.96
C LYS A 60 12.46 1.25 -1.66
N VAL A 61 11.88 2.11 -2.48
CA VAL A 61 11.74 3.53 -2.15
C VAL A 61 10.36 3.70 -1.54
N LEU A 62 10.30 4.14 -0.29
CA LEU A 62 9.05 4.46 0.38
C LEU A 62 9.11 5.92 0.81
N TYR A 63 8.23 6.73 0.24
CA TYR A 63 8.01 8.09 0.72
C TYR A 63 6.96 8.03 1.82
N LEU A 64 7.39 8.17 3.07
CA LEU A 64 6.53 8.11 4.24
C LEU A 64 5.87 9.46 4.49
N VAL A 65 4.64 9.42 4.98
CA VAL A 65 3.89 10.59 5.47
C VAL A 65 3.42 10.32 6.89
#